data_AF-A0A6G9GT74-F1
#
_entry.id   AF-A0A6G9GT74-F1
#
_cell.length_a   1.000
_cell.length_b   1.000
_cell.length_c   1.000
_cell.angle_alpha   90.00
_cell.angle_beta   90.00
_cell.angle_gamma   90.00
#
_symmetry.space_group_name_H-M   'P 1'
#
loop_
_entity.id
_entity.type
_entity.pdbx_description
1 polymer ?
#
loop_
_entity_poly.entity_id
_entity_poly.type
_entity_poly.pdbx_seq_one_letter_code
_entity_poly.pdbx_strand_id
1 'polypeptide(L)'
;MTLSSSSFPPVRAVGRGAAWYRGDCHVHSVHSDGELDPAELAVRARAAGLDFMATTEHNSPAAPGSWGHLAADDFLIVLGEEVTTKTGHWLALGIEPGQVVDWNHQVRDASVGRYVEQVHRVGGLCVAAHPHAPYPSGDFMFPFGDFDVVEVWNGAWTSDRPWNADNEAALAEWGRGLAAGVRTGSWRAAMGNSDTHLEGQIGIPHTVVFAEELGTEAILAGIRSGRSWIAGSADVDLLFTAEAGGRVAGVGERLATRGGRVDVKVAVSGVPSGSVSFHTDRGKAHRASLPGGTRGEVRWGTRAEDSSFVRVEIRHPDGHAAALSNPIVLT
;
A
#
# COMPACT_ATOMS: atom_id res chain seq x y z
N MET A 1 11.06 -35.49 3.07
CA MET A 1 11.76 -34.88 1.92
C MET A 1 11.98 -33.42 2.25
N THR A 2 13.22 -33.02 2.49
CA THR A 2 13.59 -31.60 2.63
C THR A 2 13.43 -30.95 1.26
N LEU A 3 12.42 -30.09 1.11
CA LEU A 3 12.24 -29.30 -0.11
C LEU A 3 13.52 -28.48 -0.34
N SER A 4 14.09 -28.61 -1.54
CA SER A 4 15.25 -27.83 -2.00
C SER A 4 14.98 -26.34 -1.84
N SER A 5 15.99 -25.55 -1.47
CA SER A 5 15.93 -24.09 -1.36
C SER A 5 15.56 -23.36 -2.67
N SER A 6 15.37 -24.09 -3.77
CA SER A 6 14.97 -23.57 -5.07
C SER A 6 13.46 -23.57 -5.34
N SER A 7 12.63 -24.16 -4.46
CA SER A 7 11.19 -24.26 -4.74
C SER A 7 10.39 -23.02 -4.35
N PHE A 8 10.91 -22.18 -3.44
CA PHE A 8 10.25 -20.97 -2.97
C PHE A 8 11.19 -19.77 -3.11
N PRO A 9 10.65 -18.55 -3.28
CA PRO A 9 11.47 -17.36 -3.43
C PRO A 9 12.29 -17.11 -2.16
N PRO A 10 13.52 -16.58 -2.29
CA PRO A 10 14.28 -16.11 -1.15
C PRO A 10 13.55 -14.95 -0.47
N VAL A 11 13.65 -14.86 0.86
CA VAL A 11 13.04 -13.79 1.66
C VAL A 11 13.78 -12.45 1.57
N ARG A 12 14.85 -12.39 0.79
CA ARG A 12 15.71 -11.22 0.56
C ARG A 12 16.23 -11.20 -0.87
N ALA A 13 16.38 -10.00 -1.41
CA ALA A 13 17.12 -9.70 -2.62
C ALA A 13 18.17 -8.61 -2.32
N VAL A 14 19.16 -8.49 -3.19
CA VAL A 14 20.13 -7.39 -3.25
C VAL A 14 19.37 -6.09 -3.51
N GLY A 15 19.16 -5.33 -2.44
CA GLY A 15 18.57 -3.99 -2.50
C GLY A 15 19.62 -2.88 -2.61
N ARG A 16 19.12 -1.66 -2.44
CA ARG A 16 19.91 -0.42 -2.36
C ARG A 16 20.28 -0.03 -0.90
N GLY A 17 20.09 -0.94 0.05
CA GLY A 17 20.12 -0.63 1.49
C GLY A 17 18.88 0.15 1.94
N ALA A 18 19.05 1.10 2.85
CA ALA A 18 17.94 1.95 3.31
C ALA A 18 17.45 2.86 2.18
N ALA A 19 16.27 2.56 1.63
CA ALA A 19 15.75 3.23 0.44
C ALA A 19 14.23 3.14 0.34
N TRP A 20 13.66 3.91 -0.59
CA TRP A 20 12.30 3.72 -1.07
C TRP A 20 12.29 2.61 -2.13
N TYR A 21 11.46 1.61 -1.91
CA TYR A 21 11.24 0.47 -2.78
C TYR A 21 9.81 0.49 -3.30
N ARG A 22 9.62 0.23 -4.60
CA ARG A 22 8.31 0.17 -5.25
C ARG A 22 7.84 -1.26 -5.31
N GLY A 23 6.59 -1.53 -4.95
CA GLY A 23 6.05 -2.87 -5.13
C GLY A 23 4.54 -2.96 -5.12
N ASP A 24 4.08 -4.07 -5.67
CA ASP A 24 2.67 -4.37 -5.90
C ASP A 24 2.30 -5.62 -5.11
N CYS A 25 1.45 -5.45 -4.11
CA CYS A 25 1.14 -6.51 -3.15
C CYS A 25 -0.15 -7.27 -3.47
N HIS A 26 -0.83 -6.95 -4.57
CA HIS A 26 -2.09 -7.57 -4.94
C HIS A 26 -2.04 -7.99 -6.41
N VAL A 27 -1.68 -9.25 -6.65
CA VAL A 27 -1.38 -9.79 -7.98
C VAL A 27 -1.87 -11.23 -8.07
N HIS A 28 -2.62 -11.52 -9.12
CA HIS A 28 -3.16 -12.84 -9.46
C HIS A 28 -2.53 -13.36 -10.75
N SER A 29 -2.29 -14.65 -10.80
CA SER A 29 -1.79 -15.34 -11.99
C SER A 29 -2.82 -16.37 -12.48
N VAL A 30 -2.44 -17.15 -13.49
CA VAL A 30 -3.20 -18.35 -13.90
C VAL A 30 -3.41 -19.39 -12.78
N HIS A 31 -2.78 -19.21 -11.62
CA HIS A 31 -2.93 -20.11 -10.47
C HIS A 31 -4.21 -19.83 -9.66
N SER A 32 -4.86 -18.66 -9.84
CA SER A 32 -6.27 -18.43 -9.48
C SER A 32 -7.10 -18.12 -10.72
N ASP A 33 -7.25 -16.84 -11.05
CA ASP A 33 -8.16 -16.28 -12.05
C ASP A 33 -7.54 -15.10 -12.83
N GLY A 34 -6.22 -14.89 -12.68
CA GLY A 34 -5.45 -14.04 -13.58
C GLY A 34 -5.16 -14.73 -14.92
N GLU A 35 -4.84 -13.93 -15.94
CA GLU A 35 -4.56 -14.43 -17.30
C GLU A 35 -3.06 -14.67 -17.58
N LEU A 36 -2.19 -14.08 -16.77
CA LEU A 36 -0.74 -14.10 -16.98
C LEU A 36 -0.06 -15.22 -16.19
N ASP A 37 0.91 -15.87 -16.82
CA ASP A 37 1.76 -16.83 -16.12
C ASP A 37 2.70 -16.11 -15.12
N PRO A 38 3.13 -16.76 -14.03
CA PRO A 38 4.07 -16.20 -13.06
C PRO A 38 5.31 -15.54 -13.69
N ALA A 39 5.87 -16.14 -14.73
CA ALA A 39 7.05 -15.62 -15.43
C ALA A 39 6.76 -14.29 -16.15
N GLU A 40 5.58 -14.16 -16.77
CA GLU A 40 5.15 -12.94 -17.43
C GLU A 40 4.91 -11.82 -16.41
N LEU A 41 4.29 -12.15 -15.27
CA LEU A 41 4.09 -11.21 -14.17
C LEU A 41 5.42 -10.68 -13.65
N ALA A 42 6.40 -11.55 -13.38
CA ALA A 42 7.72 -11.13 -12.92
C ALA A 42 8.44 -10.21 -13.92
N VAL A 43 8.40 -10.54 -15.22
CA VAL A 43 8.98 -9.69 -16.28
C VAL A 43 8.29 -8.34 -16.35
N ARG A 44 6.95 -8.31 -16.29
CA ARG A 44 6.17 -7.07 -16.39
C ARG A 44 6.29 -6.20 -15.14
N ALA A 45 6.32 -6.80 -13.95
CA ALA A 45 6.57 -6.08 -12.70
C ALA A 45 7.90 -5.31 -12.76
N ARG A 46 8.95 -5.95 -13.24
CA ARG A 46 10.27 -5.32 -13.40
C ARG A 46 10.27 -4.24 -14.48
N ALA A 47 9.59 -4.49 -15.60
CA ALA A 47 9.42 -3.48 -16.65
C ALA A 47 8.60 -2.27 -16.17
N ALA A 48 7.69 -2.46 -15.21
CA ALA A 48 6.95 -1.39 -14.53
C ALA A 48 7.77 -0.67 -13.45
N GLY A 49 9.05 -1.02 -13.25
CA GLY A 49 9.94 -0.38 -12.28
C GLY A 49 9.70 -0.80 -10.84
N LEU A 50 9.06 -1.95 -10.61
CA LEU A 50 8.88 -2.51 -9.28
C LEU A 50 10.15 -3.21 -8.81
N ASP A 51 10.48 -3.01 -7.54
CA ASP A 51 11.55 -3.71 -6.81
C ASP A 51 11.04 -5.02 -6.19
N PHE A 52 9.74 -5.11 -5.93
CA PHE A 52 9.10 -6.31 -5.39
C PHE A 52 7.67 -6.47 -5.86
N MET A 53 7.16 -7.70 -5.78
CA MET A 53 5.73 -8.01 -5.88
C MET A 53 5.32 -9.05 -4.85
N ALA A 54 4.04 -9.15 -4.52
CA ALA A 54 3.50 -10.27 -3.76
C ALA A 54 2.67 -11.22 -4.65
N THR A 55 2.63 -12.49 -4.30
CA THR A 55 1.83 -13.52 -5.00
C THR A 55 0.57 -13.77 -4.20
N THR A 56 -0.58 -13.20 -4.57
CA THR A 56 -1.78 -13.19 -3.71
C THR A 56 -2.96 -13.92 -4.34
N GLU A 57 -2.70 -15.12 -4.87
CA GLU A 57 -3.75 -15.97 -5.45
C GLU A 57 -4.92 -16.16 -4.47
N HIS A 58 -6.14 -16.27 -5.01
CA HIS A 58 -7.33 -16.51 -4.20
C HIS A 58 -7.29 -17.85 -3.46
N ASN A 59 -7.33 -17.80 -2.13
CA ASN A 59 -7.56 -18.96 -1.24
C ASN A 59 -6.63 -20.16 -1.52
N SER A 60 -5.43 -19.89 -2.02
CA SER A 60 -4.50 -20.90 -2.53
C SER A 60 -3.07 -20.56 -2.11
N PRO A 61 -2.28 -21.53 -1.65
CA PRO A 61 -0.89 -21.28 -1.33
C PRO A 61 -0.09 -21.07 -2.62
N ALA A 62 0.99 -20.31 -2.53
CA ALA A 62 2.02 -20.34 -3.56
C ALA A 62 2.50 -21.79 -3.80
N ALA A 63 2.34 -22.28 -5.03
CA ALA A 63 2.76 -23.63 -5.37
C ALA A 63 4.29 -23.76 -5.41
N PRO A 64 4.87 -24.87 -4.89
CA PRO A 64 6.30 -25.10 -4.96
C PRO A 64 6.81 -25.07 -6.41
N GLY A 65 7.84 -24.27 -6.66
CA GLY A 65 8.48 -24.13 -7.97
C GLY A 65 7.90 -23.03 -8.85
N SER A 66 6.71 -22.51 -8.57
CA SER A 66 6.06 -21.49 -9.41
C SER A 66 6.77 -20.14 -9.39
N TRP A 67 7.35 -19.77 -8.24
CA TRP A 67 7.88 -18.42 -8.03
C TRP A 67 9.37 -18.37 -7.69
N GLY A 68 9.93 -19.42 -7.08
CA GLY A 68 11.29 -19.39 -6.56
C GLY A 68 12.37 -19.10 -7.60
N HIS A 69 12.19 -19.60 -8.83
CA HIS A 69 13.12 -19.40 -9.94
C HIS A 69 12.95 -18.04 -10.65
N LEU A 70 11.89 -17.29 -10.33
CA LEU A 70 11.57 -15.98 -10.92
C LEU A 70 12.07 -14.83 -10.06
N ALA A 71 12.36 -15.09 -8.78
CA ALA A 71 13.13 -14.18 -7.97
C ALA A 71 14.52 -14.00 -8.62
N ALA A 72 15.02 -12.78 -8.59
CA ALA A 72 16.33 -12.46 -9.09
C ALA A 72 17.14 -11.76 -8.01
N ASP A 73 18.42 -11.56 -8.28
CA ASP A 73 19.33 -10.92 -7.33
C ASP A 73 18.79 -9.57 -6.84
N ASP A 74 18.08 -8.80 -7.66
CA ASP A 74 17.58 -7.45 -7.37
C ASP A 74 16.05 -7.31 -7.34
N PHE A 75 15.31 -8.43 -7.36
CA PHE A 75 13.84 -8.41 -7.38
C PHE A 75 13.26 -9.40 -6.37
N LEU A 76 12.49 -8.87 -5.41
CA LEU A 76 11.91 -9.64 -4.32
C LEU A 76 10.50 -10.13 -4.68
N ILE A 77 10.23 -11.41 -4.41
CA ILE A 77 8.87 -11.97 -4.48
C ILE A 77 8.43 -12.31 -3.06
N VAL A 78 7.38 -11.64 -2.59
CA VAL A 78 6.76 -11.85 -1.28
C VAL A 78 5.65 -12.88 -1.43
N LEU A 79 5.69 -13.95 -0.64
CA LEU A 79 4.58 -14.90 -0.61
C LEU A 79 3.37 -14.28 0.06
N GLY A 80 2.19 -14.52 -0.49
CA GLY A 80 0.93 -14.07 0.08
C GLY A 80 -0.25 -14.94 -0.34
N GLU A 81 -1.44 -14.49 0.03
CA GLU A 81 -2.74 -15.07 -0.31
C GLU A 81 -3.77 -13.95 -0.24
N GLU A 82 -4.69 -13.87 -1.21
CA GLU A 82 -5.94 -13.12 -1.01
C GLU A 82 -6.97 -14.08 -0.41
N VAL A 83 -7.29 -13.84 0.86
CA VAL A 83 -8.31 -14.59 1.60
C VAL A 83 -9.68 -14.04 1.23
N THR A 84 -10.33 -14.73 0.30
CA THR A 84 -11.61 -14.35 -0.28
C THR A 84 -12.76 -15.00 0.47
N THR A 85 -13.36 -14.21 1.36
CA THR A 85 -14.53 -14.61 2.16
C THR A 85 -15.83 -14.13 1.53
N LYS A 86 -16.98 -14.54 2.09
CA LYS A 86 -18.29 -14.03 1.63
C LYS A 86 -18.59 -12.60 2.06
N THR A 87 -17.77 -12.01 2.93
CA THR A 87 -18.05 -10.70 3.55
C THR A 87 -16.86 -9.75 3.47
N GLY A 88 -15.91 -10.00 2.57
CA GLY A 88 -14.71 -9.18 2.39
C GLY A 88 -13.54 -10.03 1.92
N HIS A 89 -12.65 -9.43 1.13
CA HIS A 89 -11.37 -10.05 0.79
C HIS A 89 -10.24 -9.33 1.50
N TRP A 90 -9.22 -10.06 1.93
CA TRP A 90 -8.09 -9.46 2.62
C TRP A 90 -6.78 -10.18 2.28
N LEU A 91 -5.68 -9.45 2.23
CA LEU A 91 -4.37 -10.02 1.89
C LEU A 91 -3.67 -10.52 3.15
N ALA A 92 -3.19 -11.76 3.11
CA ALA A 92 -2.23 -12.31 4.04
C ALA A 92 -0.84 -12.26 3.38
N LEU A 93 -0.03 -11.26 3.70
CA LEU A 93 1.30 -11.06 3.10
C LEU A 93 2.40 -11.61 4.00
N GLY A 94 3.48 -12.14 3.41
CA GLY A 94 4.62 -12.69 4.14
C GLY A 94 4.32 -14.01 4.86
N ILE A 95 3.43 -14.83 4.29
CA ILE A 95 3.07 -16.13 4.85
C ILE A 95 4.15 -17.19 4.59
N GLU A 96 4.13 -18.30 5.35
CA GLU A 96 5.06 -19.40 5.15
C GLU A 96 4.82 -20.13 3.81
N PRO A 97 5.86 -20.71 3.21
CA PRO A 97 5.70 -21.60 2.06
C PRO A 97 4.66 -22.71 2.28
N GLY A 98 3.63 -22.76 1.43
CA GLY A 98 2.55 -23.74 1.54
C GLY A 98 1.50 -23.45 2.62
N GLN A 99 1.61 -22.33 3.35
CA GLN A 99 0.58 -21.87 4.27
C GLN A 99 -0.68 -21.47 3.48
N VAL A 100 -1.82 -21.85 4.03
CA VAL A 100 -3.15 -21.39 3.58
C VAL A 100 -3.89 -20.87 4.79
N VAL A 101 -4.55 -19.74 4.65
CA VAL A 101 -5.46 -19.18 5.62
C VAL A 101 -6.88 -19.62 5.29
N ASP A 102 -7.59 -20.17 6.27
CA ASP A 102 -8.96 -20.64 6.03
C ASP A 102 -9.90 -19.46 5.75
N TRP A 103 -10.49 -19.43 4.55
CA TRP A 103 -11.42 -18.41 4.07
C TRP A 103 -12.90 -18.71 4.40
N ASN A 104 -13.20 -19.88 4.97
CA ASN A 104 -14.55 -20.30 5.34
C ASN A 104 -14.99 -19.65 6.66
N HIS A 105 -15.00 -18.31 6.66
CA HIS A 105 -15.47 -17.47 7.74
C HIS A 105 -16.12 -16.20 7.18
N GLN A 106 -16.88 -15.50 8.02
CA GLN A 106 -17.57 -14.26 7.70
C GLN A 106 -17.53 -13.32 8.91
N VAL A 107 -17.91 -12.06 8.71
CA VAL A 107 -17.95 -11.04 9.78
C VAL A 107 -18.73 -11.52 11.03
N ARG A 108 -19.81 -12.28 10.84
CA ARG A 108 -20.66 -12.77 11.95
C ARG A 108 -20.04 -13.91 12.77
N ASP A 109 -19.02 -14.57 12.25
CA ASP A 109 -18.42 -15.74 12.90
C ASP A 109 -17.41 -15.33 13.99
N ALA A 110 -17.06 -14.02 14.06
CA ALA A 110 -16.11 -13.44 15.01
C ALA A 110 -14.75 -14.17 15.05
N SER A 111 -14.35 -14.78 13.92
CA SER A 111 -13.16 -15.63 13.82
C SER A 111 -12.01 -14.98 13.03
N VAL A 112 -12.24 -13.86 12.35
CA VAL A 112 -11.21 -13.18 11.52
C VAL A 112 -9.93 -12.89 12.32
N GLY A 113 -10.07 -12.47 13.59
CA GLY A 113 -8.93 -12.20 14.48
C GLY A 113 -8.02 -13.42 14.67
N ARG A 114 -8.55 -14.64 14.68
CA ARG A 114 -7.76 -15.89 14.78
C ARG A 114 -6.85 -16.07 13.56
N TYR A 115 -7.36 -15.74 12.38
CA TYR A 115 -6.64 -15.88 11.12
C TYR A 115 -5.63 -14.75 10.93
N VAL A 116 -5.98 -13.53 11.34
CA VAL A 116 -5.03 -12.41 11.44
C VAL A 116 -3.87 -12.77 12.37
N GLU A 117 -4.15 -13.31 13.56
CA GLU A 117 -3.11 -13.78 14.49
C GLU A 117 -2.25 -14.92 13.90
N GLN A 118 -2.84 -15.78 13.06
CA GLN A 118 -2.08 -16.82 12.36
C GLN A 118 -1.03 -16.23 11.42
N VAL A 119 -1.40 -15.20 10.66
CA VAL A 119 -0.48 -14.48 9.77
C VAL A 119 0.57 -13.74 10.61
N HIS A 120 0.18 -13.10 11.71
CA HIS A 120 1.13 -12.39 12.58
C HIS A 120 2.17 -13.29 13.24
N ARG A 121 1.82 -14.55 13.58
CA ARG A 121 2.76 -15.51 14.21
C ARG A 121 3.98 -15.81 13.35
N VAL A 122 3.86 -15.68 12.03
CA VAL A 122 4.96 -15.90 11.07
C VAL A 122 5.59 -14.58 10.59
N GLY A 123 5.25 -13.46 11.23
CA GLY A 123 5.74 -12.12 10.88
C GLY A 123 4.99 -11.44 9.73
N GLY A 124 3.91 -12.06 9.24
CA GLY A 124 3.12 -11.57 8.12
C GLY A 124 2.26 -10.34 8.46
N LEU A 125 1.65 -9.76 7.42
CA LEU A 125 0.87 -8.53 7.45
C LEU A 125 -0.51 -8.75 6.84
N CYS A 126 -1.55 -8.19 7.46
CA CYS A 126 -2.94 -8.33 7.02
C CYS A 126 -3.48 -7.01 6.42
N VAL A 127 -3.99 -7.06 5.20
CA VAL A 127 -4.50 -5.88 4.46
C VAL A 127 -6.00 -6.04 4.19
N ALA A 128 -6.81 -5.04 4.57
CA ALA A 128 -8.18 -4.93 4.07
C ALA A 128 -8.13 -4.57 2.57
N ALA A 129 -8.45 -5.54 1.69
CA ALA A 129 -8.32 -5.38 0.24
C ALA A 129 -9.55 -4.69 -0.34
N HIS A 130 -9.32 -3.83 -1.33
CA HIS A 130 -10.30 -3.09 -2.13
C HIS A 130 -11.68 -2.87 -1.49
N PRO A 131 -11.77 -2.17 -0.33
CA PRO A 131 -13.07 -1.83 0.22
C PRO A 131 -13.89 -1.06 -0.82
N HIS A 132 -15.20 -1.29 -0.87
CA HIS A 132 -16.11 -0.70 -1.87
C HIS A 132 -15.90 -1.24 -3.29
N ALA A 133 -15.54 -2.51 -3.42
CA ALA A 133 -15.58 -3.21 -4.71
C ALA A 133 -17.06 -3.57 -5.06
N PRO A 134 -17.55 -3.25 -6.27
CA PRO A 134 -18.97 -3.35 -6.63
C PRO A 134 -19.45 -4.79 -6.96
N TYR A 135 -19.16 -5.76 -6.10
CA TYR A 135 -19.59 -7.16 -6.20
C TYR A 135 -19.94 -7.74 -4.81
N PRO A 136 -20.65 -8.89 -4.71
CA PRO A 136 -21.28 -9.33 -3.45
C PRO A 136 -20.39 -9.47 -2.20
N SER A 137 -19.09 -9.68 -2.35
CA SER A 137 -18.10 -9.74 -1.26
C SER A 137 -17.20 -8.50 -1.15
N GLY A 138 -17.39 -7.50 -2.02
CA GLY A 138 -16.54 -6.31 -2.14
C GLY A 138 -16.89 -5.14 -1.22
N ASP A 139 -18.05 -5.18 -0.54
CA ASP A 139 -18.45 -4.18 0.47
C ASP A 139 -17.53 -4.16 1.72
N PHE A 140 -16.60 -5.12 1.85
CA PHE A 140 -15.69 -5.32 2.98
C PHE A 140 -16.35 -5.07 4.35
N MET A 141 -17.01 -6.09 4.89
CA MET A 141 -17.84 -5.95 6.10
C MET A 141 -17.05 -6.05 7.41
N PHE A 142 -15.78 -6.45 7.37
CA PHE A 142 -14.98 -6.53 8.59
C PHE A 142 -14.54 -5.12 9.05
N PRO A 143 -14.47 -4.85 10.36
CA PRO A 143 -13.86 -3.62 10.85
C PRO A 143 -12.41 -3.47 10.38
N PHE A 144 -12.04 -2.33 9.78
CA PHE A 144 -10.63 -2.05 9.43
C PHE A 144 -9.67 -2.16 10.62
N GLY A 145 -10.18 -1.98 11.85
CA GLY A 145 -9.40 -2.14 13.09
C GLY A 145 -8.82 -3.55 13.27
N ASP A 146 -9.41 -4.57 12.63
CA ASP A 146 -8.96 -5.96 12.70
C ASP A 146 -7.74 -6.23 11.79
N PHE A 147 -7.38 -5.29 10.91
CA PHE A 147 -6.29 -5.41 9.93
C PHE A 147 -5.17 -4.40 10.22
N ASP A 148 -3.99 -4.63 9.64
CA ASP A 148 -2.84 -3.74 9.80
C ASP A 148 -2.88 -2.53 8.84
N VAL A 149 -3.39 -2.77 7.64
CA VAL A 149 -3.33 -1.86 6.48
C VAL A 149 -4.66 -1.86 5.76
N VAL A 150 -5.00 -0.75 5.10
CA VAL A 150 -6.16 -0.63 4.22
C VAL A 150 -5.69 -0.30 2.80
N GLU A 151 -6.13 -1.07 1.82
CA GLU A 151 -5.95 -0.76 0.41
C GLU A 151 -6.94 0.33 0.00
N VAL A 152 -6.47 1.58 -0.07
CA VAL A 152 -7.32 2.74 -0.39
C VAL A 152 -7.33 3.08 -1.87
N TRP A 153 -6.48 2.42 -2.64
CA TRP A 153 -6.39 2.54 -4.08
C TRP A 153 -6.11 1.16 -4.69
N ASN A 154 -7.13 0.58 -5.30
CA ASN A 154 -7.08 -0.67 -6.02
C ASN A 154 -7.31 -0.42 -7.53
N GLY A 155 -6.42 -0.94 -8.36
CA GLY A 155 -6.51 -0.84 -9.82
C GLY A 155 -6.57 0.60 -10.34
N ALA A 156 -7.24 0.82 -11.47
CA ALA A 156 -7.40 2.16 -12.01
C ALA A 156 -8.17 3.07 -11.03
N TRP A 157 -7.77 4.35 -10.92
CA TRP A 157 -8.45 5.28 -10.02
C TRP A 157 -9.97 5.32 -10.28
N THR A 158 -10.34 5.36 -11.56
CA THR A 158 -11.69 5.15 -12.07
C THR A 158 -11.64 4.23 -13.29
N SER A 159 -12.70 3.47 -13.54
CA SER A 159 -12.85 2.64 -14.73
C SER A 159 -14.32 2.35 -15.00
N ASP A 160 -14.66 2.13 -16.27
CA ASP A 160 -15.98 1.60 -16.68
C ASP A 160 -16.11 0.09 -16.43
N ARG A 161 -15.04 -0.57 -15.95
CA ARG A 161 -15.08 -1.99 -15.59
C ARG A 161 -16.02 -2.19 -14.40
N PRO A 162 -16.97 -3.15 -14.48
CA PRO A 162 -17.99 -3.32 -13.45
C PRO A 162 -17.48 -3.88 -12.13
N TRP A 163 -16.17 -4.18 -12.01
CA TRP A 163 -15.51 -4.64 -10.79
C TRP A 163 -14.50 -3.64 -10.21
N ASN A 164 -14.33 -2.46 -10.82
CA ASN A 164 -13.40 -1.44 -10.31
C ASN A 164 -13.87 -0.91 -8.96
N ALA A 165 -13.01 -0.96 -7.94
CA ALA A 165 -13.33 -0.44 -6.62
C ALA A 165 -13.62 1.07 -6.63
N ASP A 166 -14.49 1.53 -5.74
CA ASP A 166 -14.68 2.96 -5.48
C ASP A 166 -13.54 3.48 -4.59
N ASN A 167 -12.43 3.84 -5.23
CA ASN A 167 -11.24 4.33 -4.56
C ASN A 167 -11.47 5.66 -3.80
N GLU A 168 -12.42 6.49 -4.22
CA GLU A 168 -12.78 7.71 -3.48
C GLU A 168 -13.50 7.37 -2.17
N ALA A 169 -14.41 6.40 -2.20
CA ALA A 169 -15.10 5.92 -1.01
C ALA A 169 -14.12 5.27 -0.02
N ALA A 170 -13.23 4.40 -0.50
CA ALA A 170 -12.20 3.76 0.31
C ALA A 170 -11.27 4.79 0.98
N LEU A 171 -10.76 5.77 0.21
CA LEU A 171 -9.92 6.84 0.73
C LEU A 171 -10.65 7.71 1.76
N ALA A 172 -11.93 8.04 1.51
CA ALA A 172 -12.73 8.83 2.43
C ALA A 172 -13.01 8.09 3.75
N GLU A 173 -13.28 6.79 3.70
CA GLU A 173 -13.50 5.97 4.89
C GLU A 173 -12.22 5.79 5.71
N TRP A 174 -11.12 5.41 5.07
CA TRP A 174 -9.82 5.34 5.71
C TRP A 174 -9.43 6.68 6.33
N GLY A 175 -9.64 7.80 5.63
CA GLY A 175 -9.35 9.14 6.13
C GLY A 175 -10.12 9.51 7.40
N ARG A 176 -11.39 9.08 7.53
CA ARG A 176 -12.18 9.24 8.77
C ARG A 176 -11.59 8.39 9.91
N GLY A 177 -11.25 7.14 9.61
CA GLY A 177 -10.60 6.22 10.56
C GLY A 177 -9.24 6.72 11.04
N LEU A 178 -8.44 7.32 10.15
CA LEU A 178 -7.12 7.88 10.43
C LEU A 178 -7.19 8.95 11.51
N ALA A 179 -8.13 9.91 11.39
CA ALA A 179 -8.26 10.99 12.37
C ALA A 179 -8.61 10.47 13.77
N ALA A 180 -9.42 9.42 13.87
CA ALA A 180 -9.68 8.75 15.15
C ALA A 180 -8.45 7.99 15.65
N GLY A 181 -7.83 7.19 14.79
CA GLY A 181 -6.72 6.31 15.12
C GLY A 181 -5.43 7.02 15.50
N VAL A 182 -5.12 8.19 14.92
CA VAL A 182 -3.92 8.96 15.30
C VAL A 182 -3.99 9.42 16.76
N ARG A 183 -5.18 9.81 17.23
CA ARG A 183 -5.40 10.24 18.63
C ARG A 183 -5.22 9.10 19.64
N THR A 184 -5.61 7.89 19.27
CA THR A 184 -5.52 6.69 20.14
C THR A 184 -4.23 5.90 19.92
N GLY A 185 -3.42 6.24 18.93
CA GLY A 185 -2.24 5.48 18.52
C GLY A 185 -2.53 4.20 17.75
N SER A 186 -3.77 4.01 17.27
CA SER A 186 -4.25 2.78 16.61
C SER A 186 -4.65 3.00 15.14
N TRP A 187 -4.05 3.97 14.46
CA TRP A 187 -4.30 4.20 13.04
C TRP A 187 -3.72 3.08 12.17
N ARG A 188 -4.28 2.93 10.96
CA ARG A 188 -3.85 1.94 9.96
C ARG A 188 -3.21 2.63 8.77
N ALA A 189 -2.13 2.06 8.26
CA ALA A 189 -1.50 2.57 7.07
C ALA A 189 -2.42 2.38 5.85
N ALA A 190 -2.33 3.31 4.91
CA ALA A 190 -2.87 3.16 3.57
C ALA A 190 -1.84 2.48 2.67
N MET A 191 -2.32 1.67 1.73
CA MET A 191 -1.55 1.16 0.60
C MET A 191 -2.39 1.17 -0.67
N GLY A 192 -1.75 0.90 -1.81
CA GLY A 192 -2.44 0.73 -3.08
C GLY A 192 -1.69 -0.23 -4.00
N ASN A 193 -2.45 -1.06 -4.70
CA ASN A 193 -1.95 -2.14 -5.53
C ASN A 193 -2.84 -2.33 -6.77
N SER A 194 -2.35 -3.08 -7.75
CA SER A 194 -3.02 -3.20 -9.04
C SER A 194 -4.23 -4.13 -9.05
N ASP A 195 -4.20 -5.17 -8.21
CA ASP A 195 -5.11 -6.31 -8.29
C ASP A 195 -5.14 -6.89 -9.71
N THR A 196 -3.92 -7.17 -10.19
CA THR A 196 -3.69 -7.59 -11.56
C THR A 196 -4.34 -8.93 -11.81
N HIS A 197 -5.23 -8.95 -12.78
CA HIS A 197 -5.78 -10.15 -13.42
C HIS A 197 -5.50 -10.17 -14.93
N LEU A 198 -5.34 -8.99 -15.53
CA LEU A 198 -5.24 -8.76 -16.97
C LEU A 198 -3.93 -8.05 -17.33
N GLU A 199 -3.50 -8.21 -18.57
CA GLU A 199 -2.37 -7.54 -19.16
C GLU A 199 -2.52 -6.01 -19.04
N GLY A 200 -1.43 -5.35 -18.64
CA GLY A 200 -1.36 -3.90 -18.52
C GLY A 200 -1.86 -3.33 -17.19
N GLN A 201 -2.24 -4.17 -16.22
CA GLN A 201 -2.65 -3.69 -14.88
C GLN A 201 -1.49 -3.55 -13.89
N ILE A 202 -0.48 -4.42 -13.98
CA ILE A 202 0.56 -4.53 -12.94
C ILE A 202 1.28 -3.21 -12.68
N GLY A 203 1.41 -2.86 -11.40
CA GLY A 203 2.01 -1.62 -10.93
C GLY A 203 1.09 -0.38 -10.99
N ILE A 204 -0.21 -0.53 -11.31
CA ILE A 204 -1.17 0.57 -11.40
C ILE A 204 -2.34 0.37 -10.41
N PRO A 205 -2.28 1.02 -9.22
CA PRO A 205 -1.12 1.70 -8.63
C PRO A 205 -0.14 0.69 -8.03
N HIS A 206 0.90 1.21 -7.38
CA HIS A 206 1.77 0.44 -6.51
C HIS A 206 2.12 1.22 -5.25
N THR A 207 2.59 0.49 -4.24
CA THR A 207 3.03 1.04 -2.96
C THR A 207 4.53 1.30 -3.00
N VAL A 208 4.94 2.51 -2.62
CA VAL A 208 6.33 2.91 -2.45
C VAL A 208 6.64 2.96 -0.96
N VAL A 209 7.49 2.05 -0.48
CA VAL A 209 7.77 1.83 0.94
C VAL A 209 9.24 2.13 1.26
N PHE A 210 9.48 2.84 2.35
CA PHE A 210 10.81 2.95 2.90
C PHE A 210 11.14 1.70 3.72
N ALA A 211 12.23 1.02 3.36
CA ALA A 211 12.74 -0.14 4.09
C ALA A 211 14.27 -0.06 4.21
N GLU A 212 14.82 -0.65 5.28
CA GLU A 212 16.27 -0.69 5.54
C GLU A 212 17.02 -1.62 4.57
N GLU A 213 16.31 -2.57 3.95
CA GLU A 213 16.81 -3.49 2.95
C GLU A 213 15.66 -4.02 2.08
N LEU A 214 15.98 -4.63 0.93
CA LEU A 214 15.01 -5.31 0.07
C LEU A 214 14.76 -6.74 0.58
N GLY A 215 14.03 -6.86 1.68
CA GLY A 215 13.67 -8.12 2.30
C GLY A 215 12.24 -8.12 2.82
N THR A 216 11.59 -9.28 2.82
CA THR A 216 10.15 -9.42 3.17
C THR A 216 9.84 -8.78 4.51
N GLU A 217 10.61 -9.08 5.56
CA GLU A 217 10.40 -8.52 6.90
C GLU A 217 10.52 -6.97 6.90
N ALA A 218 11.56 -6.43 6.26
CA ALA A 218 11.82 -4.99 6.23
C ALA A 218 10.74 -4.23 5.42
N ILE A 219 10.30 -4.80 4.30
CA ILE A 219 9.21 -4.26 3.47
C ILE A 219 7.91 -4.23 4.27
N LEU A 220 7.52 -5.36 4.88
CA LEU A 220 6.27 -5.44 5.65
C LEU A 220 6.31 -4.53 6.89
N ALA A 221 7.46 -4.37 7.55
CA ALA A 221 7.63 -3.43 8.66
C ALA A 221 7.48 -1.96 8.21
N GLY A 222 8.04 -1.61 7.05
CA GLY A 222 7.88 -0.29 6.44
C GLY A 222 6.41 0.03 6.12
N ILE A 223 5.69 -0.93 5.51
CA ILE A 223 4.26 -0.79 5.22
C ILE A 223 3.46 -0.68 6.53
N ARG A 224 3.68 -1.56 7.52
CA ARG A 224 2.95 -1.58 8.80
C ARG A 224 3.09 -0.27 9.57
N SER A 225 4.29 0.32 9.55
CA SER A 225 4.55 1.61 10.20
C SER A 225 4.04 2.82 9.39
N GLY A 226 3.49 2.58 8.20
CA GLY A 226 3.02 3.61 7.27
C GLY A 226 4.14 4.48 6.72
N ARG A 227 5.39 4.00 6.74
CA ARG A 227 6.50 4.62 5.99
C ARG A 227 6.37 4.26 4.50
N SER A 228 5.20 4.55 3.94
CA SER A 228 4.83 4.24 2.58
C SER A 228 3.90 5.29 2.00
N TRP A 229 3.93 5.45 0.69
CA TRP A 229 2.99 6.23 -0.11
C TRP A 229 2.62 5.45 -1.36
N ILE A 230 1.61 5.89 -2.08
CA ILE A 230 1.02 5.20 -3.23
C ILE A 230 1.30 6.04 -4.47
N ALA A 231 1.79 5.40 -5.55
CA ALA A 231 2.04 6.04 -6.83
C ALA A 231 1.09 5.47 -7.90
N GLY A 232 0.50 6.33 -8.71
CA GLY A 232 -0.33 5.93 -9.85
C GLY A 232 0.46 5.41 -11.04
N SER A 233 1.76 5.72 -11.12
CA SER A 233 2.69 5.21 -12.13
C SER A 233 4.14 5.33 -11.67
N ALA A 234 5.06 4.66 -12.38
CA ALA A 234 6.49 4.72 -12.11
C ALA A 234 7.11 6.12 -12.36
N ASP A 235 6.44 6.95 -13.16
CA ASP A 235 6.90 8.32 -13.47
C ASP A 235 6.65 9.32 -12.34
N VAL A 236 5.79 8.96 -11.37
CA VAL A 236 5.47 9.80 -10.22
C VAL A 236 6.48 9.59 -9.11
N ASP A 237 7.07 10.68 -8.63
CA ASP A 237 7.93 10.70 -7.44
C ASP A 237 7.44 11.76 -6.44
N LEU A 238 7.60 11.47 -5.15
CA LEU A 238 7.10 12.25 -4.04
C LEU A 238 8.14 12.38 -2.93
N LEU A 239 8.54 13.62 -2.65
CA LEU A 239 9.23 13.98 -1.41
C LEU A 239 8.29 14.80 -0.54
N PHE A 240 7.86 14.22 0.59
CA PHE A 240 6.97 14.86 1.56
C PHE A 240 7.65 14.92 2.93
N THR A 241 7.84 16.13 3.43
CA THR A 241 8.55 16.40 4.69
C THR A 241 7.82 17.46 5.52
N ALA A 242 7.97 17.39 6.84
CA ALA A 242 7.57 18.43 7.77
C ALA A 242 8.74 18.78 8.69
N GLU A 243 8.94 20.07 8.95
CA GLU A 243 10.03 20.59 9.76
C GLU A 243 9.51 21.46 10.90
N ALA A 244 10.08 21.29 12.11
CA ALA A 244 9.84 22.18 13.24
C ALA A 244 11.07 22.25 14.16
N GLY A 245 11.58 23.47 14.39
CA GLY A 245 12.70 23.69 15.32
C GLY A 245 13.94 22.85 15.02
N GLY A 246 14.31 22.72 13.74
CA GLY A 246 15.46 21.96 13.24
C GLY A 246 15.28 20.45 13.22
N ARG A 247 14.08 19.93 13.50
CA ARG A 247 13.72 18.50 13.34
C ARG A 247 12.94 18.32 12.07
N VAL A 248 13.20 17.23 11.36
CA VAL A 248 12.51 16.85 10.13
C VAL A 248 11.88 15.47 10.31
N ALA A 249 10.68 15.30 9.78
CA ALA A 249 10.01 14.01 9.65
C ALA A 249 9.50 13.84 8.21
N GLY A 250 9.53 12.62 7.71
CA GLY A 250 8.94 12.20 6.45
C GLY A 250 7.69 11.33 6.64
N VAL A 251 7.19 10.79 5.53
CA VAL A 251 5.98 9.94 5.49
C VAL A 251 6.07 8.78 6.50
N GLY A 252 5.01 8.62 7.30
CA GLY A 252 4.92 7.58 8.34
C GLY A 252 5.63 7.93 9.65
N GLU A 253 6.42 9.01 9.69
CA GLU A 253 7.17 9.41 10.88
C GLU A 253 6.38 10.37 11.78
N ARG A 254 6.90 10.54 13.00
CA ARG A 254 6.37 11.46 14.02
C ARG A 254 7.29 12.67 14.16
N LEU A 255 6.75 13.87 14.07
CA LEU A 255 7.46 15.12 14.31
C LEU A 255 7.15 15.67 15.71
N ALA A 256 8.16 15.75 16.57
CA ALA A 256 8.05 16.47 17.85
C ALA A 256 8.18 17.98 17.61
N THR A 257 7.05 18.67 17.53
CA THR A 257 6.91 20.09 17.19
C THR A 257 7.30 21.02 18.34
N ARG A 258 7.15 20.57 19.59
CA ARG A 258 7.39 21.36 20.81
C ARG A 258 6.65 22.70 20.80
N GLY A 259 5.45 22.74 20.22
CA GLY A 259 4.62 23.96 20.08
C GLY A 259 5.10 24.93 19.00
N GLY A 260 6.15 24.59 18.26
CA GLY A 260 6.66 25.37 17.14
C GLY A 260 5.72 25.40 15.95
N ARG A 261 5.96 26.35 15.05
CA ARG A 261 5.36 26.32 13.71
C ARG A 261 5.96 25.15 12.93
N VAL A 262 5.12 24.44 12.21
CA VAL A 262 5.49 23.33 11.33
C VAL A 262 5.50 23.83 9.90
N ASP A 263 6.63 23.74 9.22
CA ASP A 263 6.78 24.00 7.80
C ASP A 263 6.70 22.69 7.03
N VAL A 264 5.65 22.54 6.23
CA VAL A 264 5.36 21.35 5.46
C VAL A 264 5.76 21.60 4.00
N LYS A 265 6.56 20.69 3.43
CA LYS A 265 7.06 20.76 2.07
C LYS A 265 6.73 19.48 1.30
N VAL A 266 6.19 19.67 0.09
CA VAL A 266 5.88 18.62 -0.87
C VAL A 266 6.58 18.95 -2.18
N ALA A 267 7.46 18.08 -2.65
CA ALA A 267 8.01 18.14 -4.00
C ALA A 267 7.53 16.92 -4.79
N VAL A 268 7.05 17.15 -6.00
CA VAL A 268 6.44 16.14 -6.88
C VAL A 268 7.05 16.22 -8.26
N SER A 269 7.29 15.09 -8.91
CA SER A 269 7.51 14.99 -10.35
C SER A 269 6.52 14.04 -11.02
N GLY A 270 6.38 14.14 -12.35
CA GLY A 270 5.47 13.27 -13.12
C GLY A 270 4.01 13.72 -13.15
N VAL A 271 3.67 14.87 -12.55
CA VAL A 271 2.29 15.37 -12.46
C VAL A 271 2.18 16.83 -12.94
N PRO A 272 2.48 17.12 -14.22
CA PRO A 272 2.45 18.48 -14.75
C PRO A 272 1.05 19.09 -14.64
N SER A 273 0.98 20.35 -14.18
CA SER A 273 -0.29 21.08 -13.99
C SER A 273 -1.30 20.40 -13.04
N GLY A 274 -0.86 19.41 -12.26
CA GLY A 274 -1.68 18.75 -11.26
C GLY A 274 -1.95 19.63 -10.04
N SER A 275 -2.49 19.05 -8.98
CA SER A 275 -2.69 19.75 -7.71
C SER A 275 -2.23 18.93 -6.52
N VAL A 276 -1.74 19.62 -5.49
CA VAL A 276 -1.41 19.06 -4.18
C VAL A 276 -2.44 19.57 -3.19
N SER A 277 -3.02 18.66 -2.40
CA SER A 277 -3.87 19.02 -1.27
C SER A 277 -3.34 18.42 0.03
N PHE A 278 -3.37 19.21 1.09
CA PHE A 278 -2.93 18.85 2.44
C PHE A 278 -4.17 18.56 3.28
N HIS A 279 -4.17 17.42 3.96
CA HIS A 279 -5.29 16.94 4.76
C HIS A 279 -4.84 16.67 6.19
N THR A 280 -5.70 16.99 7.14
CA THR A 280 -5.47 16.89 8.59
C THR A 280 -6.67 16.18 9.25
N ASP A 281 -6.71 16.11 10.58
CA ASP A 281 -7.87 15.64 11.33
C ASP A 281 -9.11 16.54 11.19
N ARG A 282 -8.97 17.70 10.55
CA ARG A 282 -10.07 18.62 10.21
C ARG A 282 -10.46 18.55 8.73
N GLY A 283 -9.92 17.59 7.97
CA GLY A 283 -10.15 17.43 6.53
C GLY A 283 -9.13 18.21 5.68
N LYS A 284 -9.55 18.65 4.49
CA LYS A 284 -8.68 19.36 3.54
C LYS A 284 -8.36 20.77 4.04
N ALA A 285 -7.11 20.99 4.43
CA ALA A 285 -6.64 22.24 5.05
C ALA A 285 -6.01 23.22 4.06
N HIS A 286 -5.39 22.72 2.99
CA HIS A 286 -4.77 23.55 1.97
C HIS A 286 -4.76 22.87 0.60
N ARG A 287 -4.75 23.64 -0.48
CA ARG A 287 -4.59 23.16 -1.85
C ARG A 287 -3.78 24.17 -2.66
N ALA A 288 -2.87 23.68 -3.49
CA ALA A 288 -2.15 24.47 -4.48
C ALA A 288 -2.00 23.70 -5.80
N SER A 289 -1.82 24.43 -6.89
CA SER A 289 -1.53 23.85 -8.20
C SER A 289 -0.02 23.63 -8.37
N LEU A 290 0.33 22.56 -9.08
CA LEU A 290 1.68 22.33 -9.56
C LEU A 290 1.93 23.12 -10.86
N PRO A 291 3.17 23.53 -11.14
CA PRO A 291 3.52 24.12 -12.44
C PRO A 291 3.36 23.08 -13.57
N GLY A 292 3.28 23.54 -14.81
CA GLY A 292 3.23 22.67 -15.99
C GLY A 292 4.57 22.00 -16.36
N GLY A 293 5.61 22.22 -15.57
CA GLY A 293 6.93 21.59 -15.75
C GLY A 293 6.99 20.16 -15.21
N THR A 294 8.17 19.54 -15.32
CA THR A 294 8.40 18.15 -14.89
C THR A 294 8.45 17.98 -13.37
N ARG A 295 8.72 19.05 -12.63
CA ARG A 295 8.81 19.06 -11.17
C ARG A 295 8.13 20.30 -10.59
N GLY A 296 7.42 20.13 -9.48
CA GLY A 296 6.82 21.20 -8.69
C GLY A 296 7.11 21.07 -7.21
N GLU A 297 7.05 22.19 -6.49
CA GLU A 297 7.15 22.24 -5.04
C GLU A 297 6.01 23.09 -4.48
N VAL A 298 5.37 22.59 -3.42
CA VAL A 298 4.32 23.28 -2.68
C VAL A 298 4.70 23.28 -1.20
N ARG A 299 4.46 24.41 -0.53
CA ARG A 299 4.68 24.58 0.90
C ARG A 299 3.42 25.04 1.59
N TRP A 300 3.23 24.54 2.80
CA TRP A 300 2.15 24.95 3.68
C TRP A 300 2.65 24.96 5.14
N GLY A 301 2.03 25.78 5.99
CA GLY A 301 2.43 25.90 7.40
C GLY A 301 1.27 25.59 8.33
N THR A 302 1.55 24.88 9.42
CA THR A 302 0.55 24.53 10.45
C THR A 302 1.20 24.49 11.85
N ARG A 303 0.46 24.04 12.86
CA ARG A 303 0.89 23.77 14.23
C ARG A 303 0.26 22.47 14.72
N ALA A 304 0.86 21.82 15.71
CA ALA A 304 0.29 20.60 16.31
C ALA A 304 -1.08 20.83 16.99
N GLU A 305 -1.38 22.07 17.42
CA GLU A 305 -2.70 22.44 17.96
C GLU A 305 -3.80 22.53 16.88
N ASP A 306 -3.41 22.73 15.62
CA ASP A 306 -4.32 22.85 14.48
C ASP A 306 -4.41 21.57 13.67
N SER A 307 -3.42 20.70 13.77
CA SER A 307 -3.27 19.51 12.95
C SER A 307 -2.54 18.43 13.75
N SER A 308 -3.24 17.35 14.08
CA SER A 308 -2.64 16.16 14.71
C SER A 308 -1.78 15.34 13.74
N PHE A 309 -2.02 15.48 12.45
CA PHE A 309 -1.22 14.93 11.38
C PHE A 309 -1.37 15.76 10.10
N VAL A 310 -0.48 15.52 9.15
CA VAL A 310 -0.61 16.00 7.77
C VAL A 310 -0.39 14.84 6.82
N ARG A 311 -1.32 14.63 5.88
CA ARG A 311 -1.15 13.75 4.72
C ARG A 311 -1.41 14.53 3.44
N VAL A 312 -0.93 14.02 2.32
CA VAL A 312 -1.08 14.71 1.02
C VAL A 312 -1.76 13.83 -0.01
N GLU A 313 -2.58 14.47 -0.83
CA GLU A 313 -3.17 13.88 -2.04
C GLU A 313 -2.71 14.71 -3.23
N ILE A 314 -2.11 14.04 -4.20
CA ILE A 314 -1.66 14.62 -5.46
C ILE A 314 -2.61 14.10 -6.54
N ARG A 315 -3.16 15.01 -7.35
CA ARG A 315 -4.09 14.67 -8.43
C ARG A 315 -3.64 15.24 -9.76
N HIS A 316 -3.87 14.48 -10.82
CA HIS A 316 -3.75 14.93 -12.20
C HIS A 316 -4.84 15.98 -12.52
N PRO A 317 -4.70 16.73 -13.64
CA PRO A 317 -5.68 17.76 -14.05
C PRO A 317 -7.11 17.23 -14.27
N ASP A 318 -7.23 15.96 -14.66
CA ASP A 318 -8.51 15.24 -14.82
C ASP A 318 -9.18 14.89 -13.48
N GLY A 319 -8.48 15.11 -12.37
CA GLY A 319 -8.95 14.82 -11.02
C GLY A 319 -8.55 13.44 -10.50
N HIS A 320 -7.96 12.57 -11.32
CA HIS A 320 -7.51 11.26 -10.88
C HIS A 320 -6.34 11.37 -9.90
N ALA A 321 -6.25 10.44 -8.95
CA ALA A 321 -5.10 10.38 -8.07
C ALA A 321 -3.83 10.12 -8.89
N ALA A 322 -2.76 10.82 -8.51
CA ALA A 322 -1.41 10.60 -9.02
C ALA A 322 -0.52 10.01 -7.92
N ALA A 323 -0.70 10.48 -6.69
CA ALA A 323 -0.07 9.90 -5.50
C ALA A 323 -0.88 10.20 -4.24
N LEU A 324 -0.83 9.29 -3.27
CA LEU A 324 -1.44 9.42 -1.94
C LEU A 324 -0.39 9.09 -0.88
N SER A 325 -0.32 9.85 0.22
CA SER A 325 0.63 9.57 1.30
C SER A 325 -0.05 9.05 2.57
N ASN A 326 0.66 8.18 3.31
CA ASN A 326 0.43 8.05 4.75
C ASN A 326 0.77 9.38 5.48
N PRO A 327 0.29 9.57 6.72
CA PRO A 327 0.50 10.84 7.42
C PRO A 327 1.93 11.00 7.94
N ILE A 328 2.33 12.26 8.12
CA ILE A 328 3.30 12.68 9.14
C ILE A 328 2.51 13.07 10.38
N VAL A 329 2.76 12.41 11.51
CA VAL A 329 2.04 12.70 12.76
C VAL A 329 2.75 13.82 13.51
N LEU A 330 2.00 14.80 14.00
CA LEU A 330 2.53 15.97 14.72
C LEU A 330 2.31 15.78 16.23
N THR A 331 3.37 15.96 17.02
CA THR A 331 3.39 15.74 18.47
C THR A 331 4.04 16.89 19.24
#